data_AF-A0A924WZM6-F1
#
_entry.id   AF-A0A924WZM6-F1
#
_cell.length_a   1.000
_cell.length_b   1.000
_cell.length_c   1.000
_cell.angle_alpha   90.00
_cell.angle_beta   90.00
_cell.angle_gamma   90.00
#
_symmetry.space_group_name_H-M   'P 1'
#
loop_
_entity.id
_entity.type
_entity.pdbx_description
1 polymer ?
#
loop_
_entity_poly.entity_id
_entity_poly.type
_entity_poly.pdbx_seq_one_letter_code
_entity_poly.pdbx_strand_id
1 'polypeptide(L)'
;MICGHVIRTWSSGWCHYQVSKTPQLNDKNTIIASLGEQSCKQFTGDFNKQLNDTTAIRLNMMQRGQENWRQNPATGNRPEQNREGIAGSIGFGINTDDELLLSRIFTKTLDVPDYGVSFNNGTGANAA
;
A
#
# COMPACT_ATOMS: atom_id res chain seq x y z
N MET A 1 -19.16 -5.29 0.90
CA MET A 1 -18.90 -6.39 -0.05
C MET A 1 -19.11 -5.84 -1.44
N ILE A 2 -18.04 -5.57 -2.19
CA ILE A 2 -18.13 -5.10 -3.58
C ILE A 2 -17.41 -6.14 -4.43
N CYS A 3 -18.19 -6.77 -5.30
CA CYS A 3 -17.80 -7.76 -6.29
C CYS A 3 -16.73 -7.18 -7.25
N GLY A 4 -15.71 -7.98 -7.57
CA GLY A 4 -14.64 -7.61 -8.50
C GLY A 4 -13.43 -8.55 -8.39
N HIS A 5 -13.65 -9.82 -8.74
CA HIS A 5 -12.66 -10.90 -8.77
C HIS A 5 -12.02 -10.99 -10.16
N VAL A 6 -10.69 -10.83 -10.26
CA VAL A 6 -9.84 -11.52 -11.26
C VAL A 6 -8.46 -11.75 -10.61
N ILE A 7 -8.22 -12.98 -10.15
CA ILE A 7 -6.87 -13.57 -10.06
C ILE A 7 -6.99 -14.95 -10.69
N ARG A 8 -6.41 -15.13 -11.89
CA ARG A 8 -6.24 -16.47 -12.48
C ARG A 8 -4.90 -16.53 -13.21
N THR A 9 -3.96 -17.27 -12.63
CA THR A 9 -3.20 -18.31 -13.35
C THR A 9 -2.55 -19.26 -12.34
N TRP A 10 -2.62 -20.54 -12.66
CA TRP A 10 -1.99 -21.62 -11.89
C TRP A 10 -0.53 -21.73 -12.34
N SER A 11 0.38 -21.60 -11.38
CA SER A 11 1.75 -22.08 -11.46
C SER A 11 1.89 -23.10 -10.35
N SER A 12 2.57 -24.23 -10.59
CA SER A 12 3.03 -25.20 -9.59
C SER A 12 4.16 -24.62 -8.73
N GLY A 13 4.01 -23.35 -8.34
CA GLY A 13 4.96 -22.49 -7.68
C GLY A 13 4.27 -21.18 -7.32
N TRP A 14 4.53 -20.69 -6.12
CA TRP A 14 3.83 -19.57 -5.50
C TRP A 14 4.01 -18.27 -6.31
N CYS A 15 2.91 -17.74 -6.86
CA CYS A 15 2.87 -16.43 -7.50
C CYS A 15 1.96 -15.49 -6.70
N HIS A 16 2.51 -14.38 -6.23
CA HIS A 16 1.70 -13.28 -5.68
C HIS A 16 1.41 -12.28 -6.79
N TYR A 17 0.13 -12.02 -7.04
CA TYR A 17 -0.34 -11.00 -7.99
C TYR A 17 -1.18 -9.96 -7.27
N GLN A 18 -0.80 -8.69 -7.40
CA GLN A 18 -1.53 -7.55 -6.85
C GLN A 18 -2.17 -6.77 -8.00
N VAL A 19 -3.47 -6.56 -7.91
CA VAL A 19 -4.24 -5.78 -8.90
C VAL A 19 -4.43 -4.35 -8.44
N SER A 20 -4.13 -3.40 -9.32
CA SER A 20 -4.36 -1.98 -9.06
C SER A 20 -5.84 -1.62 -9.18
N LYS A 21 -6.27 -0.64 -8.38
CA LYS A 21 -7.64 -0.13 -8.42
C LYS A 21 -7.92 0.61 -9.73
N THR A 22 -9.01 0.24 -10.41
CA THR A 22 -9.46 0.87 -11.65
C THR A 22 -10.61 1.86 -11.42
N PRO A 23 -10.79 2.83 -12.34
CA PRO A 23 -11.94 3.73 -12.34
C PRO A 23 -13.23 2.99 -12.60
N GLN A 24 -14.34 3.48 -12.04
CA GLN A 24 -15.68 2.96 -12.28
C GLN A 24 -16.63 4.07 -12.73
N LEU A 25 -17.65 3.75 -13.53
CA LEU A 25 -18.74 4.67 -13.90
C LEU A 25 -19.74 4.81 -12.74
N ASN A 26 -19.23 5.24 -11.59
CA ASN A 26 -20.03 5.58 -10.42
C ASN A 26 -19.26 6.59 -9.57
N ASP A 27 -19.98 7.46 -8.88
CA ASP A 27 -19.33 8.36 -7.94
C ASP A 27 -19.16 7.66 -6.59
N LYS A 28 -17.92 7.53 -6.12
CA LYS A 28 -17.59 6.94 -4.82
C LYS A 28 -16.47 7.72 -4.17
N ASN A 29 -16.71 8.17 -2.94
CA ASN A 29 -15.70 8.82 -2.13
C ASN A 29 -15.62 8.10 -0.80
N THR A 30 -14.44 7.66 -0.42
CA THR A 30 -14.19 6.95 0.84
C THR A 30 -12.96 7.55 1.50
N ILE A 31 -13.12 7.96 2.75
CA ILE A 31 -12.03 8.48 3.57
C ILE A 31 -12.00 7.65 4.84
N ILE A 32 -10.82 7.14 5.17
CA ILE A 32 -10.60 6.34 6.38
C ILE A 32 -9.42 6.98 7.11
N ALA A 33 -9.63 7.28 8.38
CA ALA A 33 -8.58 7.66 9.31
C ALA A 33 -8.51 6.63 10.43
N SER A 34 -7.31 6.31 10.90
CA SER A 34 -7.10 5.39 12.01
C SER A 34 -6.01 5.93 12.92
N LEU A 35 -6.29 5.86 14.22
CA LEU A 35 -5.38 6.24 15.29
C LEU A 35 -5.24 5.01 16.19
N GLY A 36 -4.02 4.69 16.61
CA GLY A 36 -3.74 3.55 17.49
C GLY A 36 -2.61 3.82 18.46
N GLU A 37 -2.38 2.85 19.35
CA GLU A 37 -1.25 2.86 20.28
C GLU A 37 0.10 2.89 19.51
N GLN A 38 1.15 3.43 20.14
CA GLN A 38 2.48 3.64 19.54
C GLN A 38 2.50 4.64 18.36
N SER A 39 1.77 5.75 18.51
CA SER A 39 1.72 6.84 17.52
C SER A 39 1.32 6.40 16.11
N CYS A 40 0.58 5.29 15.97
CA CYS A 40 0.11 4.82 14.68
C CYS A 40 -0.99 5.76 14.17
N LYS A 41 -0.70 6.48 13.10
CA LYS A 41 -1.63 7.39 12.42
C LYS A 41 -1.70 6.97 10.95
N GLN A 42 -2.87 6.57 10.51
CA GLN A 42 -3.12 6.21 9.12
C GLN A 42 -4.26 7.06 8.58
N PHE A 43 -4.08 7.57 7.38
CA PHE A 43 -5.06 8.29 6.61
C PHE A 43 -5.07 7.75 5.19
N THR A 44 -6.25 7.40 4.69
CA THR A 44 -6.42 6.96 3.30
C THR A 44 -7.63 7.63 2.69
N GLY A 45 -7.48 8.11 1.46
CA GLY A 45 -8.57 8.62 0.64
C GLY A 45 -8.69 7.81 -0.64
N ASP A 46 -9.91 7.53 -1.06
CA ASP A 46 -10.23 6.87 -2.32
C ASP A 46 -11.39 7.63 -2.95
N PHE A 47 -11.12 8.28 -4.07
CA PHE A 47 -12.07 9.13 -4.78
C PHE A 47 -12.20 8.58 -6.19
N ASN A 48 -13.41 8.26 -6.58
CA ASN A 48 -13.77 7.82 -7.91
C ASN A 48 -14.88 8.74 -8.41
N LYS A 49 -14.63 9.36 -9.56
CA LYS A 49 -15.55 10.32 -10.17
C LYS A 49 -15.81 9.92 -11.61
N GLN A 50 -17.08 9.78 -11.95
CA GLN A 50 -17.52 9.68 -13.33
C GLN A 50 -17.48 11.08 -13.96
N LEU A 51 -16.79 11.21 -15.10
CA LEU A 51 -16.71 12.46 -15.85
C LEU A 51 -17.79 12.52 -16.92
N ASN A 52 -17.99 11.42 -17.64
CA ASN A 52 -18.99 11.24 -18.70
C ASN A 52 -19.57 9.82 -18.63
N ASP A 53 -20.49 9.47 -19.54
CA ASP A 53 -21.08 8.13 -19.62
C ASP A 53 -20.06 7.00 -19.86
N THR A 54 -18.89 7.32 -20.41
CA THR A 54 -17.84 6.34 -20.77
C THR A 54 -16.47 6.67 -20.18
N THR A 55 -16.35 7.72 -19.36
CA THR A 55 -15.06 8.19 -18.83
C THR A 55 -15.13 8.36 -17.32
N ALA A 56 -14.15 7.82 -16.61
CA ALA A 56 -14.03 7.98 -15.17
C ALA A 56 -12.57 8.13 -14.73
N ILE A 57 -12.39 8.84 -13.61
CA ILE A 57 -11.10 9.03 -12.95
C ILE A 57 -11.15 8.48 -11.53
N ARG A 58 -10.05 7.89 -11.07
CA ARG A 58 -9.87 7.44 -9.70
C ARG A 58 -8.56 7.94 -9.13
N LEU A 59 -8.62 8.41 -7.89
CA LEU A 59 -7.49 8.87 -7.11
C LEU A 59 -7.49 8.15 -5.77
N ASN A 60 -6.42 7.44 -5.46
CA ASN A 60 -6.18 6.85 -4.15
C ASN A 60 -4.98 7.53 -3.51
N MET A 61 -5.12 7.94 -2.26
CA MET A 61 -4.05 8.52 -1.47
C MET A 61 -3.93 7.78 -0.14
N MET A 62 -2.71 7.63 0.34
CA MET A 62 -2.41 6.99 1.60
C MET A 62 -1.26 7.73 2.29
N GLN A 63 -1.44 7.98 3.58
CA GLN A 63 -0.39 8.44 4.47
C GLN A 63 -0.47 7.58 5.73
N ARG A 64 0.67 7.04 6.14
CA ARG A 64 0.76 6.19 7.33
C ARG A 64 2.08 6.45 8.03
N GLY A 65 1.99 6.95 9.26
CA GLY A 65 3.11 7.04 10.19
C GLY A 65 2.90 6.07 11.35
N GLN A 66 3.95 5.38 11.75
CA GLN A 66 3.96 4.57 12.96
C GLN A 66 5.35 4.62 13.60
N GLU A 67 5.37 4.77 14.92
CA GLU A 67 6.59 4.66 15.73
C GLU A 67 6.59 3.32 16.46
N ASN A 68 7.77 2.83 16.83
CA ASN A 68 7.89 1.63 17.63
C ASN A 68 8.44 1.96 19.03
N TRP A 69 7.98 1.23 20.04
CA TRP A 69 8.40 1.41 21.42
C TRP A 69 9.85 0.99 21.67
N ARG A 70 10.38 0.07 20.85
CA ARG A 70 11.75 -0.43 20.93
C ARG A 70 12.75 0.66 20.57
N GLN A 71 13.85 0.71 21.31
CA GLN A 71 14.96 1.61 21.06
C GLN A 71 16.18 0.78 20.72
N ASN A 72 16.87 1.14 19.63
CA ASN A 72 18.11 0.46 19.26
C ASN A 72 19.19 0.78 20.31
N PRO A 73 19.73 -0.22 21.02
CA PRO A 73 20.74 0.00 22.05
C PRO A 73 22.10 0.48 21.50
N ALA A 74 22.38 0.29 20.21
CA ALA A 74 23.63 0.70 19.57
C ALA A 74 23.61 2.14 19.05
N THR A 75 22.46 2.64 18.60
CA THR A 75 22.33 3.98 17.99
C THR A 75 21.39 4.93 18.73
N GLY A 76 20.61 4.43 19.69
CA GLY A 76 19.60 5.20 20.42
C GLY A 76 18.34 5.54 19.61
N ASN A 77 18.29 5.21 18.31
CA ASN A 77 17.15 5.51 17.44
C ASN A 77 15.98 4.55 17.67
N ARG A 78 14.76 5.04 17.42
CA ARG A 78 13.54 4.22 17.39
C ARG A 78 13.22 3.83 15.94
N PRO A 79 12.76 2.59 15.68
CA PRO A 79 12.22 2.23 14.39
C PRO A 79 10.94 3.02 14.12
N GLU A 80 10.88 3.65 12.95
CA GLU A 80 9.77 4.45 12.49
C GLU A 80 9.43 4.05 11.05
N GLN A 81 8.15 3.94 10.74
CA GLN A 81 7.66 3.62 9.41
C GLN A 81 6.77 4.75 8.93
N ASN A 82 7.25 5.54 7.97
CA ASN A 82 6.47 6.61 7.37
C ASN A 82 6.32 6.41 5.87
N ARG A 83 5.08 6.21 5.43
CA ARG A 83 4.74 5.90 4.05
C ARG A 83 3.68 6.84 3.54
N GLU A 84 3.94 7.39 2.37
CA GLU A 84 3.04 8.28 1.66
C GLU A 84 2.90 7.76 0.23
N GLY A 85 1.69 7.74 -0.29
CA GLY A 85 1.42 7.20 -1.61
C GLY A 85 0.25 7.91 -2.25
N ILE A 86 0.37 8.11 -3.55
CA ILE A 86 -0.69 8.61 -4.41
C ILE A 86 -0.73 7.74 -5.66
N ALA A 87 -1.92 7.26 -6.00
CA ALA A 87 -2.18 6.46 -7.17
C ALA A 87 -3.35 7.10 -7.92
N GLY A 88 -3.11 7.47 -9.18
CA GLY A 88 -4.13 7.99 -10.07
C GLY A 88 -4.37 7.03 -11.22
N SER A 89 -5.63 6.89 -11.64
CA SER A 89 -6.00 6.20 -12.85
C SER A 89 -7.13 6.91 -13.57
N ILE A 90 -7.11 6.85 -14.90
CA ILE A 90 -8.16 7.40 -15.76
C ILE A 90 -8.53 6.33 -16.81
N GLY A 91 -9.82 6.17 -17.03
CA GLY A 91 -10.37 5.23 -17.99
C GLY A 91 -11.23 5.98 -19.01
N PHE A 92 -11.02 5.69 -20.29
CA PHE A 92 -11.81 6.18 -21.41
C PHE A 92 -12.48 5.00 -22.12
N GLY A 93 -13.69 5.20 -22.63
CA GLY A 93 -14.43 4.15 -23.32
C GLY A 93 -14.82 2.97 -22.43
N ILE A 94 -15.00 3.22 -21.12
CA ILE A 94 -15.40 2.19 -20.15
C ILE A 94 -16.78 1.64 -20.58
N ASN A 95 -16.89 0.31 -20.71
CA ASN A 95 -18.06 -0.40 -21.26
C ASN A 95 -18.36 -0.13 -22.77
N THR A 96 -17.35 0.24 -23.56
CA THR A 96 -17.46 0.35 -25.03
C THR A 96 -16.50 -0.62 -25.74
N ASP A 97 -16.56 -0.69 -27.07
CA ASP A 97 -15.68 -1.58 -27.86
C ASP A 97 -14.19 -1.22 -27.74
N ASP A 98 -13.89 0.06 -27.48
CA ASP A 98 -12.53 0.59 -27.30
C ASP A 98 -12.35 1.10 -25.87
N GLU A 99 -11.64 0.34 -25.01
CA GLU A 99 -11.35 0.73 -23.62
C GLU A 99 -9.86 1.05 -23.43
N LEU A 100 -9.56 2.26 -22.94
CA LEU A 100 -8.21 2.70 -22.59
C LEU A 100 -8.10 3.02 -21.11
N LEU A 101 -7.21 2.31 -20.41
CA LEU A 101 -6.91 2.56 -19.00
C LEU A 101 -5.47 3.04 -18.84
N LEU A 102 -5.30 4.24 -18.28
CA LEU A 102 -3.99 4.75 -17.87
C LEU A 102 -3.93 4.79 -16.33
N SER A 103 -2.85 4.26 -15.76
CA SER A 103 -2.63 4.28 -14.31
C SER A 103 -1.20 4.71 -13.97
N ARG A 104 -1.06 5.43 -12.86
CA ARG A 104 0.23 5.87 -12.33
C ARG A 104 0.21 5.80 -10.81
N ILE A 105 1.27 5.21 -10.25
CA ILE A 105 1.46 5.07 -8.80
C ILE A 105 2.77 5.75 -8.42
N PHE A 106 2.71 6.57 -7.38
CA PHE A 106 3.86 7.15 -6.73
C PHE A 106 3.81 6.81 -5.25
N THR A 107 4.89 6.25 -4.71
CA THR A 107 4.98 5.88 -3.30
C THR A 107 6.35 6.30 -2.78
N LYS A 108 6.34 7.00 -1.65
CA LYS A 108 7.51 7.43 -0.91
C LYS A 108 7.51 6.73 0.43
N THR A 109 8.68 6.26 0.83
CA THR A 109 8.88 5.53 2.08
C THR A 109 10.11 6.10 2.77
N LEU A 110 9.91 6.59 3.99
CA LEU A 110 10.93 7.16 4.85
C LEU A 110 10.88 6.37 6.15
N ASP A 111 11.62 5.27 6.16
CA ASP A 111 11.59 4.26 7.19
C ASP A 111 12.96 4.22 7.88
N VAL A 112 12.98 4.11 9.22
CA VAL A 112 14.19 3.80 10.00
C VAL A 112 14.22 2.27 10.17
N PRO A 113 15.09 1.55 9.46
CA PRO A 113 15.08 0.09 9.49
C PRO A 113 15.57 -0.44 10.85
N ASP A 114 14.88 -1.45 11.37
CA ASP A 114 15.31 -2.24 12.52
C ASP A 114 15.95 -3.55 12.02
N TYR A 115 17.25 -3.71 12.26
CA TYR A 115 18.00 -4.92 11.89
C TYR A 115 17.96 -5.99 13.00
N GLY A 116 17.25 -5.74 14.10
CA GLY A 116 17.16 -6.66 15.23
C GLY A 116 18.39 -6.61 16.13
N VAL A 117 18.64 -7.73 16.82
CA VAL A 117 19.76 -7.89 17.76
C VAL A 117 20.85 -8.76 17.15
N SER A 118 22.11 -8.51 17.54
CA SER A 118 23.23 -9.33 17.07
C SER A 118 23.02 -10.81 17.43
N PHE A 119 23.37 -11.70 16.51
CA PHE A 119 23.46 -13.12 16.81
C PHE A 119 24.55 -13.35 17.86
N ASN A 120 24.26 -14.22 18.83
CA ASN A 120 25.23 -14.65 19.82
C ASN A 120 26.10 -15.74 19.20
N ASN A 121 27.39 -15.47 18.98
CA ASN A 121 28.33 -16.45 18.42
C ASN A 121 28.66 -17.61 19.40
N GLY A 122 28.14 -17.58 20.64
CA GLY A 122 28.46 -18.53 21.70
C GLY A 122 27.71 -19.88 21.66
N THR A 123 26.73 -20.09 20.79
CA THR A 123 25.96 -21.36 20.73
C THR A 123 26.33 -22.22 19.52
N GLY A 124 27.61 -22.34 19.20
CA GLY A 124 28.04 -23.26 18.15
C GLY A 124 29.50 -23.19 17.66
N ALA A 125 30.50 -23.07 18.54
CA ALA A 125 31.88 -23.47 18.25
C ALA A 125 32.74 -23.48 19.52
N ASN A 126 32.92 -24.66 20.12
CA ASN A 126 33.98 -25.03 21.08
C ASN A 126 34.37 -24.00 22.17
N ALA A 127 33.71 -24.08 23.33
CA ALA A 127 34.36 -23.77 24.60
C ALA A 127 34.76 -25.11 25.25
N ALA A 128 35.90 -25.63 24.79
CA ALA A 128 36.64 -26.73 25.41
C ALA A 128 38.06 -26.20 25.72
#